data_AF-A0A5K1BK86-F1
#
_entry.id   AF-A0A5K1BK86-F1
#
_cell.length_a   1.000
_cell.length_b   1.000
_cell.length_c   1.000
_cell.angle_alpha   90.00
_cell.angle_beta   90.00
_cell.angle_gamma   90.00
#
_symmetry.space_group_name_H-M   'P 1'
#
loop_
_entity.id
_entity.type
_entity.pdbx_description
1 polymer ?
#
loop_
_entity_poly.entity_id
_entity_poly.type
_entity_poly.pdbx_seq_one_letter_code
_entity_poly.pdbx_strand_id
1 'polypeptide(L)'
;TDVKELELLFKRGQQRCSAKFRVQNLMHTMAVAIDISTTNTAAFTIKPSSPAVIPPLSLAQFSIFTNNPSEDRPPLAFPQDKLFIRSSMLPTGKAEEEQLHCIFSQPGAHVYKDATLPISFTGEDTARAIIFGHHRLHHHDHGDDGRVSPLSSSSSPSSSSSFLLAKAVSVCTPSQKADLLRSAAQFGESDLVSALIDAGADVNCRDNHDLSPLYLAVLSGDAGSVRVLLSAGAAVDLSVGRFLHSAESLRRLDVLSAFVDSDLFDVNGAMDSLGRTPLHLSAVHGNVDALRLCISWGGDVDRVDLNGWTPLHCAAAEGHLGAVDFLLAVCNTKYAVTRDGKTAHMLAMESGHHHLMDALCLADKLHRAAGQDGNVHGVKEYVAQGASVDSRDQNGWTPLHRAAFKGRADVVQFLLDQGAQLDPLDNAGYTPLDCAAEAGHTHVAKLLICRGARRNSNDDNNQALKGSTCPVGFFSSVDRSSSLDE
;
A
#
# COMPACT_ATOMS: atom_id res chain seq x y z
N THR A 1 -45.45 15.75 -12.86
CA THR A 1 -44.16 16.32 -13.27
C THR A 1 -43.11 15.29 -12.92
N ASP A 2 -42.84 14.38 -13.84
CA ASP A 2 -42.09 13.15 -13.50
C ASP A 2 -40.58 13.31 -13.71
N VAL A 3 -40.16 14.42 -14.32
CA VAL A 3 -38.75 14.76 -14.55
C VAL A 3 -38.26 15.64 -13.41
N LYS A 4 -37.38 15.10 -12.57
CA LYS A 4 -36.75 15.83 -11.44
C LYS A 4 -35.46 16.55 -11.84
N GLU A 5 -34.87 16.16 -12.97
CA GLU A 5 -33.55 16.58 -13.44
C GLU A 5 -33.47 16.43 -14.96
N LEU A 6 -32.72 17.30 -15.63
CA LEU A 6 -32.55 17.29 -17.08
C LEU A 6 -31.17 16.72 -17.43
N GLU A 7 -31.15 15.53 -18.02
CA GLU A 7 -29.93 14.82 -18.38
C GLU A 7 -29.53 15.06 -19.84
N LEU A 8 -28.29 15.50 -20.06
CA LEU A 8 -27.69 15.77 -21.36
C LEU A 8 -26.55 14.79 -21.61
N LEU A 9 -26.74 13.87 -22.58
CA LEU A 9 -25.65 13.01 -23.02
C LEU A 9 -24.64 13.83 -23.82
N PHE A 10 -23.41 13.97 -23.30
CA PHE A 10 -22.31 14.64 -24.00
C PHE A 10 -21.47 13.62 -24.76
N LYS A 11 -21.10 13.97 -25.99
CA LYS A 11 -20.16 13.20 -26.82
C LYS A 11 -19.11 14.12 -27.42
N ARG A 12 -17.84 13.75 -27.29
CA ARG A 12 -16.72 14.50 -27.85
C ARG A 12 -16.83 14.56 -29.37
N GLY A 13 -16.54 15.71 -29.96
CA GLY A 13 -16.69 15.95 -31.40
C GLY A 13 -18.13 16.16 -31.89
N GLN A 14 -19.15 16.03 -31.03
CA GLN A 14 -20.53 16.36 -31.39
C GLN A 14 -20.78 17.86 -31.20
N GLN A 15 -21.21 18.55 -32.27
CA GLN A 15 -21.38 20.00 -32.26
C GLN A 15 -22.46 20.52 -31.28
N ARG A 16 -23.51 19.72 -31.01
CA ARG A 16 -24.62 20.09 -30.12
C ARG A 16 -25.16 18.88 -29.38
N CYS A 17 -25.28 19.01 -28.06
CA CYS A 17 -25.99 18.07 -27.19
C CYS A 17 -27.39 18.60 -26.95
N SER A 18 -28.40 17.72 -26.84
CA SER A 18 -29.78 18.16 -26.64
C SER A 18 -30.57 17.21 -25.76
N ALA A 19 -31.44 17.77 -24.92
CA ALA A 19 -32.41 17.02 -24.14
C ALA A 19 -33.82 17.54 -24.42
N LYS A 20 -34.80 16.63 -24.46
CA LYS A 20 -36.21 16.95 -24.68
C LYS A 20 -36.97 16.76 -23.39
N PHE A 21 -37.83 17.71 -23.05
CA PHE A 21 -38.73 17.62 -21.92
C PHE A 21 -40.12 18.13 -22.30
N ARG A 22 -41.12 17.76 -21.50
CA ARG A 22 -42.52 18.09 -21.75
C ARG A 22 -43.11 18.82 -20.56
N VAL A 23 -43.93 19.81 -20.85
CA VAL A 23 -44.67 20.56 -19.85
C VAL A 23 -46.15 20.40 -20.15
N GLN A 24 -46.91 19.99 -19.13
CA GLN A 24 -48.34 19.74 -19.25
C GLN A 24 -49.10 20.79 -18.45
N ASN A 25 -50.11 21.40 -19.09
CA ASN A 25 -51.07 22.23 -18.40
C ASN A 25 -52.12 21.33 -17.74
N LEU A 26 -52.21 21.36 -16.41
CA LEU A 26 -53.20 20.58 -15.65
C LEU A 26 -54.51 21.34 -15.42
N MET A 27 -54.60 22.61 -15.84
CA MET A 27 -55.83 23.40 -15.72
C MET A 27 -56.87 22.93 -16.74
N HIS A 28 -58.10 22.72 -16.26
CA HIS A 28 -59.22 22.27 -17.09
C HIS A 28 -59.82 23.38 -17.97
N THR A 29 -59.74 24.65 -17.52
CA THR A 29 -60.52 25.75 -18.10
C THR A 29 -59.67 26.90 -18.65
N MET A 30 -58.38 26.97 -18.32
CA MET A 30 -57.52 28.11 -18.63
C MET A 30 -56.26 27.72 -19.38
N ALA A 31 -55.88 28.53 -20.37
CA ALA A 31 -54.56 28.45 -20.98
C ALA A 31 -53.51 29.04 -20.02
N VAL A 32 -52.29 28.53 -20.10
CA VAL A 32 -51.17 28.95 -19.25
C VAL A 32 -50.03 29.41 -20.14
N ALA A 33 -49.55 30.63 -19.88
CA ALA A 33 -48.30 31.12 -20.44
C ALA A 33 -47.14 30.50 -19.67
N ILE A 34 -46.07 30.11 -20.36
CA ILE A 34 -44.87 29.54 -19.76
C ILE A 34 -43.64 30.27 -20.28
N ASP A 35 -42.75 30.67 -19.37
CA ASP A 35 -41.42 31.16 -19.67
C ASP A 35 -40.37 30.20 -19.09
N ILE A 36 -39.36 29.90 -19.90
CA ILE A 36 -38.30 28.95 -19.56
C ILE A 36 -36.95 29.65 -19.69
N SER A 37 -36.26 29.80 -18.56
CA SER A 37 -34.97 30.49 -18.51
C SER A 37 -33.91 29.58 -17.88
N THR A 38 -32.65 29.70 -18.31
CA THR A 38 -31.51 28.98 -17.72
C THR A 38 -30.66 29.92 -16.87
N THR A 39 -29.88 29.35 -15.94
CA THR A 39 -28.82 30.07 -15.21
C THR A 39 -27.73 30.60 -16.14
N ASN A 40 -27.42 29.86 -17.21
CA ASN A 40 -26.40 30.22 -18.19
C ASN A 40 -27.00 30.27 -19.60
N THR A 41 -27.36 31.47 -20.04
CA THR A 41 -27.95 31.73 -21.37
C THR A 41 -26.90 31.72 -22.49
N ALA A 42 -25.61 31.86 -22.16
CA ALA A 42 -24.53 31.72 -23.13
C ALA A 42 -24.32 30.26 -23.50
N ALA A 43 -24.36 29.35 -22.52
CA ALA A 43 -24.10 27.92 -22.72
C ALA A 43 -25.29 27.13 -23.30
N PHE A 44 -26.54 27.61 -23.12
CA PHE A 44 -27.73 26.85 -23.51
C PHE A 44 -28.72 27.66 -24.35
N THR A 45 -29.34 27.00 -25.33
CA THR A 45 -30.46 27.52 -26.13
C THR A 45 -31.68 26.61 -25.97
N ILE A 46 -32.87 27.17 -25.80
CA ILE A 46 -34.13 26.43 -25.69
C ILE A 46 -34.94 26.61 -26.99
N LYS A 47 -35.55 25.53 -27.49
CA LYS A 47 -36.51 25.57 -28.62
C LYS A 47 -37.81 24.81 -28.29
N PRO A 48 -38.98 25.31 -28.72
CA PRO A 48 -39.20 26.64 -29.31
C PRO A 48 -38.80 27.74 -28.32
N SER A 49 -38.52 28.94 -28.83
CA SER A 49 -38.22 30.10 -27.98
C SER A 49 -39.40 30.32 -27.02
N SER A 50 -39.10 30.46 -25.72
CA SER A 50 -40.07 30.90 -24.73
C SER A 50 -40.14 32.44 -24.76
N PRO A 51 -41.27 33.04 -24.40
CA PRO A 51 -42.46 32.45 -23.76
C PRO A 51 -43.45 31.76 -24.74
N ALA A 52 -44.18 30.75 -24.26
CA ALA A 52 -45.14 29.97 -25.04
C ALA A 52 -46.49 29.76 -24.31
N VAL A 53 -47.58 29.58 -25.04
CA VAL A 53 -48.93 29.34 -24.48
C VAL A 53 -49.30 27.85 -24.58
N ILE A 54 -49.70 27.24 -23.47
CA ILE A 54 -50.18 25.87 -23.41
C ILE A 54 -51.70 25.87 -23.15
N PRO A 55 -52.53 25.34 -24.07
CA PRO A 55 -53.97 25.23 -23.87
C PRO A 55 -54.35 24.33 -22.67
N PRO A 56 -55.61 24.40 -22.18
CA PRO A 56 -56.09 23.54 -21.10
C PRO A 56 -55.85 22.05 -21.40
N LEU A 57 -55.42 21.29 -20.38
CA LEU A 57 -55.15 19.85 -20.46
C LEU A 57 -54.19 19.40 -21.57
N SER A 58 -53.46 20.34 -22.18
CA SER A 58 -52.58 20.10 -23.32
C SER A 58 -51.12 20.01 -22.88
N LEU A 59 -50.29 19.47 -23.77
CA LEU A 59 -48.87 19.24 -23.53
C LEU A 59 -48.03 19.96 -24.59
N ALA A 60 -46.99 20.67 -24.14
CA ALA A 60 -45.98 21.26 -25.01
C ALA A 60 -44.63 20.57 -24.81
N GLN A 61 -43.86 20.43 -25.89
CA GLN A 61 -42.53 19.82 -25.87
C GLN A 61 -41.48 20.90 -26.13
N PHE A 62 -40.47 20.93 -25.26
CA PHE A 62 -39.32 21.81 -25.36
C PHE A 62 -38.04 20.98 -25.51
N SER A 63 -37.03 21.57 -26.15
CA SER A 63 -35.71 20.99 -26.32
C SER A 63 -34.67 22.01 -25.89
N ILE A 64 -33.76 21.62 -25.00
CA ILE A 64 -32.58 22.40 -24.68
C ILE A 64 -31.42 21.92 -25.55
N PHE A 65 -30.55 22.84 -25.97
CA PHE A 65 -29.34 22.57 -26.75
C PHE A 65 -28.15 23.25 -26.10
N THR A 66 -26.98 22.64 -26.15
CA THR A 66 -25.71 23.31 -25.82
C THR A 66 -25.26 24.20 -26.97
N ASN A 67 -24.73 25.38 -26.64
CA ASN A 67 -24.16 26.33 -27.60
C ASN A 67 -22.64 26.13 -27.68
N ASN A 68 -22.14 25.79 -28.87
CA ASN A 68 -20.72 25.72 -29.24
C ASN A 68 -19.78 25.20 -28.14
N PRO A 69 -19.58 23.87 -28.01
CA PRO A 69 -18.43 23.35 -27.30
C PRO A 69 -17.19 23.60 -28.17
N SER A 70 -16.63 24.82 -28.13
CA SER A 70 -15.37 25.14 -28.82
C SER A 70 -14.19 24.39 -28.21
N GLU A 71 -14.36 23.91 -26.99
CA GLU A 71 -13.48 22.97 -26.32
C GLU A 71 -14.16 21.61 -26.31
N ASP A 72 -13.40 20.52 -26.48
CA ASP A 72 -13.81 19.12 -26.37
C ASP A 72 -14.31 18.72 -24.96
N ARG A 73 -14.97 19.64 -24.24
CA ARG A 73 -15.34 19.54 -22.82
C ARG A 73 -16.79 19.96 -22.61
N PRO A 74 -17.55 19.25 -21.76
CA PRO A 74 -18.87 19.71 -21.34
C PRO A 74 -18.75 20.96 -20.45
N PRO A 75 -19.68 21.93 -20.55
CA PRO A 75 -19.73 23.09 -19.66
C PRO A 75 -20.20 22.66 -18.27
N LEU A 76 -19.31 22.04 -17.50
CA LEU A 76 -19.55 21.60 -16.14
C LEU A 76 -19.46 22.82 -15.22
N ALA A 77 -20.60 23.24 -14.66
CA ALA A 77 -20.69 24.32 -13.68
C ALA A 77 -20.92 23.75 -12.27
N PHE A 78 -20.28 24.37 -11.27
CA PHE A 78 -20.61 24.15 -9.87
C PHE A 78 -20.90 25.49 -9.18
N PRO A 79 -22.09 25.69 -8.58
CA PRO A 79 -23.25 24.78 -8.53
C PRO A 79 -23.83 24.48 -9.93
N GLN A 80 -24.50 23.33 -10.08
CA GLN A 80 -25.07 22.89 -11.37
C GLN A 80 -25.99 23.96 -11.97
N ASP A 81 -25.91 24.09 -13.30
CA ASP A 81 -26.83 24.95 -14.05
C ASP A 81 -28.27 24.46 -13.91
N LYS A 82 -29.22 25.40 -13.87
CA LYS A 82 -30.64 25.10 -13.62
C LYS A 82 -31.51 25.72 -14.68
N LEU A 83 -32.58 25.01 -15.01
CA LEU A 83 -33.68 25.47 -15.84
C LEU A 83 -34.85 25.86 -14.94
N PHE A 84 -35.27 27.12 -15.03
CA PHE A 84 -36.42 27.67 -14.32
C PHE A 84 -37.63 27.66 -15.23
N ILE A 85 -38.71 27.03 -14.79
CA ILE A 85 -40.01 27.04 -15.45
C ILE A 85 -40.91 27.97 -14.65
N ARG A 86 -41.32 29.07 -15.28
CA ARG A 86 -42.26 30.05 -14.73
C ARG A 86 -43.56 30.00 -15.52
N SER A 87 -44.69 30.11 -14.85
CA SER A 87 -45.98 30.19 -15.53
C SER A 87 -46.80 31.39 -15.10
N SER A 88 -47.75 31.79 -15.95
CA SER A 88 -48.77 32.79 -15.65
C SER A 88 -50.09 32.34 -16.26
N MET A 89 -51.18 32.52 -15.53
CA MET A 89 -52.52 32.23 -16.04
C MET A 89 -52.90 33.23 -17.14
N LEU A 90 -53.55 32.76 -18.21
CA LEU A 90 -54.09 33.59 -19.28
C LEU A 90 -55.62 33.47 -19.32
N PRO A 91 -56.36 34.38 -18.65
CA PRO A 91 -57.83 34.33 -18.61
C PRO A 91 -58.50 34.45 -19.99
N THR A 92 -57.88 35.18 -20.92
CA THR A 92 -58.38 35.40 -22.29
C THR A 92 -58.00 34.28 -23.25
N GLY A 93 -57.14 33.34 -22.83
CA GLY A 93 -56.68 32.20 -23.65
C GLY A 93 -55.76 32.54 -24.82
N LYS A 94 -55.51 33.83 -25.09
CA LYS A 94 -54.66 34.32 -26.20
C LYS A 94 -53.79 35.46 -25.72
N ALA A 95 -52.51 35.43 -26.09
CA ALA A 95 -51.55 36.50 -25.86
C ALA A 95 -50.52 36.50 -27.00
N GLU A 96 -50.15 37.69 -27.47
CA GLU A 96 -49.07 37.87 -28.46
C GLU A 96 -47.70 37.78 -27.78
N GLU A 97 -46.63 37.53 -28.55
CA GLU A 97 -45.28 37.31 -28.03
C GLU A 97 -44.77 38.50 -27.18
N GLU A 98 -45.04 39.73 -27.62
CA GLU A 98 -44.70 40.96 -26.88
C GLU A 98 -45.43 41.07 -25.53
N GLN A 99 -46.70 40.65 -25.50
CA GLN A 99 -47.52 40.64 -24.27
C GLN A 99 -47.00 39.61 -23.28
N LEU A 100 -46.60 38.43 -23.77
CA LEU A 100 -45.99 37.39 -22.96
C LEU A 100 -44.65 37.86 -22.37
N HIS A 101 -43.81 38.52 -23.17
CA HIS A 101 -42.56 39.10 -22.66
C HIS A 101 -42.82 40.15 -21.57
N CYS A 102 -43.82 41.02 -21.74
CA CYS A 102 -44.22 41.96 -20.69
C CYS A 102 -44.62 41.24 -19.39
N ILE A 103 -45.45 40.18 -19.48
CA ILE A 103 -45.92 39.40 -18.32
C ILE A 103 -44.75 38.85 -17.48
N PHE A 104 -43.71 38.31 -18.12
CA PHE A 104 -42.59 37.65 -17.44
C PHE A 104 -41.41 38.59 -17.09
N SER A 105 -41.39 39.80 -17.64
CA SER A 105 -40.35 40.81 -17.35
C SER A 105 -40.51 41.46 -15.97
N GLN A 106 -41.72 41.53 -15.43
CA GLN A 106 -41.99 42.08 -14.11
C GLN A 106 -42.30 40.96 -13.11
N PRO A 107 -41.53 40.82 -12.02
CA PRO A 107 -41.88 39.89 -10.96
C PRO A 107 -43.17 40.35 -10.27
N GLY A 108 -44.13 39.44 -10.06
CA GLY A 108 -45.40 39.73 -9.40
C GLY A 108 -46.16 38.47 -9.04
N ALA A 109 -47.26 38.62 -8.28
CA ALA A 109 -48.09 37.51 -7.81
C ALA A 109 -48.76 36.71 -8.95
N HIS A 110 -48.76 37.26 -10.17
CA HIS A 110 -49.26 36.62 -11.37
C HIS A 110 -48.28 35.61 -11.99
N VAL A 111 -47.00 35.63 -11.61
CA VAL A 111 -45.96 34.71 -12.12
C VAL A 111 -45.62 33.67 -11.06
N TYR A 112 -45.93 32.41 -11.37
CA TYR A 112 -45.65 31.25 -10.53
C TYR A 112 -44.29 30.63 -10.89
N LYS A 113 -43.55 30.17 -9.88
CA LYS A 113 -42.30 29.41 -10.07
C LYS A 113 -42.60 27.92 -9.88
N ASP A 114 -43.00 27.26 -10.96
CA ASP A 114 -43.57 25.91 -10.87
C ASP A 114 -42.51 24.81 -10.75
N ALA A 115 -41.35 24.98 -11.39
CA ALA A 115 -40.28 23.99 -11.34
C ALA A 115 -38.89 24.61 -11.52
N THR A 116 -37.93 24.02 -10.82
CA THR A 116 -36.50 24.25 -11.03
C THR A 116 -35.85 22.91 -11.31
N LEU A 117 -35.34 22.73 -12.53
CA LEU A 117 -34.72 21.48 -12.98
C LEU A 117 -33.20 21.66 -13.08
N PRO A 118 -32.39 20.94 -12.28
CA PRO A 118 -30.94 20.92 -12.48
C PRO A 118 -30.60 20.28 -13.83
N ILE A 119 -29.53 20.76 -14.44
CA ILE A 119 -28.98 20.27 -15.70
C ILE A 119 -27.73 19.44 -15.37
N SER A 120 -27.77 18.17 -15.74
CA SER A 120 -26.67 17.23 -15.53
C SER A 120 -26.17 16.66 -16.84
N PHE A 121 -24.85 16.55 -16.97
CA PHE A 121 -24.22 15.90 -18.11
C PHE A 121 -23.96 14.44 -17.81
N THR A 122 -24.32 13.57 -18.75
CA THR A 122 -24.13 12.12 -18.65
C THR A 122 -23.22 11.61 -19.77
N GLY A 123 -22.66 10.41 -19.59
CA GLY A 123 -21.84 9.72 -20.58
C GLY A 123 -20.34 9.66 -20.25
N GLU A 124 -19.65 8.80 -20.98
CA GLU A 124 -18.22 8.49 -20.83
C GLU A 124 -17.34 9.74 -21.00
N ASP A 125 -17.61 10.57 -22.01
CA ASP A 125 -16.81 11.78 -22.27
C ASP A 125 -16.97 12.82 -21.15
N THR A 126 -18.15 12.89 -20.53
CA THR A 126 -18.37 13.71 -19.33
C THR A 126 -17.56 13.18 -18.16
N ALA A 127 -17.64 11.87 -17.91
CA ALA A 127 -16.90 11.24 -16.83
C ALA A 127 -15.37 11.41 -17.00
N ARG A 128 -14.86 11.25 -18.23
CA ARG A 128 -13.47 11.55 -18.57
C ARG A 128 -13.12 13.00 -18.29
N ALA A 129 -13.94 13.95 -18.73
CA ALA A 129 -13.68 15.37 -18.50
C ALA A 129 -13.59 15.71 -17.00
N ILE A 130 -14.40 15.07 -16.16
CA ILE A 130 -14.33 15.21 -14.69
C ILE A 130 -12.99 14.67 -14.17
N ILE A 131 -12.63 13.43 -14.54
CA ILE A 131 -11.37 12.78 -14.11
C ILE A 131 -10.13 13.60 -14.55
N PHE A 132 -10.05 13.98 -15.83
CA PHE A 132 -8.93 14.77 -16.37
C PHE A 132 -8.91 16.21 -15.88
N GLY A 133 -10.07 16.78 -15.53
CA GLY A 133 -10.18 18.11 -14.94
C GLY A 133 -9.54 18.20 -13.57
N HIS A 134 -9.74 17.16 -12.74
CA HIS A 134 -9.18 17.06 -11.40
C HIS A 134 -7.64 16.97 -11.41
N HIS A 135 -7.08 16.14 -12.28
CA HIS A 135 -5.63 15.99 -12.44
C HIS A 135 -4.91 17.31 -12.82
N ARG A 136 -5.52 18.16 -13.65
CA ARG A 136 -4.90 19.45 -14.04
C ARG A 136 -4.90 20.49 -12.91
N LEU A 137 -5.83 20.41 -11.97
CA LEU A 137 -5.88 21.32 -10.82
C LEU A 137 -4.81 20.97 -9.79
N HIS A 138 -4.54 19.68 -9.58
CA HIS A 138 -3.52 19.22 -8.61
C HIS A 138 -2.06 19.42 -9.10
N HIS A 139 -1.81 19.51 -10.41
CA HIS A 139 -0.46 19.71 -10.95
C HIS A 139 -0.01 21.18 -11.08
N HIS A 140 -0.84 22.17 -10.72
CA HIS A 140 -0.44 23.58 -10.75
C HIS A 140 0.27 24.09 -9.48
N ASP A 141 0.42 23.25 -8.44
CA ASP A 141 1.09 23.61 -7.17
C ASP A 141 2.59 23.23 -7.09
N HIS A 142 3.18 22.76 -8.18
CA HIS A 142 4.63 22.63 -8.32
C HIS A 142 5.14 23.60 -9.39
N GLY A 143 5.15 24.88 -9.03
CA GLY A 143 5.73 25.94 -9.84
C GLY A 143 7.26 25.92 -9.76
N ASP A 144 7.87 25.84 -10.93
CA ASP A 144 9.09 26.59 -11.20
C ASP A 144 8.83 28.08 -10.88
N ASP A 145 9.76 28.69 -10.16
CA ASP A 145 9.86 30.09 -9.74
C ASP A 145 8.86 30.69 -8.73
N GLY A 146 9.45 31.10 -7.60
CA GLY A 146 8.77 31.71 -6.45
C GLY A 146 8.16 33.08 -6.72
N ARG A 147 6.85 33.18 -6.46
CA ARG A 147 6.22 34.35 -5.85
C ARG A 147 4.88 33.96 -5.24
N VAL A 148 4.88 33.87 -3.91
CA VAL A 148 3.70 33.60 -3.08
C VAL A 148 2.69 34.74 -3.20
N SER A 149 1.42 34.39 -3.40
CA SER A 149 0.28 35.19 -2.94
C SER A 149 -0.86 34.23 -2.57
N PRO A 150 -1.37 34.26 -1.33
CA PRO A 150 -2.36 33.30 -0.85
C PRO A 150 -3.76 33.75 -1.24
N LEU A 151 -4.49 32.91 -1.97
CA LEU A 151 -5.95 33.01 -2.04
C LEU A 151 -6.55 31.74 -1.42
N SER A 152 -6.87 31.93 -0.15
CA SER A 152 -7.79 31.15 0.64
C SER A 152 -9.17 31.01 -0.02
N SER A 153 -9.54 29.78 -0.34
CA SER A 153 -10.89 29.22 -0.22
C SER A 153 -10.76 27.70 -0.43
N SER A 154 -10.52 26.87 0.59
CA SER A 154 -11.47 26.42 1.62
C SER A 154 -12.82 25.93 1.08
N SER A 155 -12.78 24.97 0.15
CA SER A 155 -13.80 23.92 0.04
C SER A 155 -13.18 22.72 -0.67
N SER A 156 -13.13 21.58 -0.01
CA SER A 156 -12.69 20.29 -0.54
C SER A 156 -13.30 20.02 -1.94
N PRO A 157 -12.49 19.95 -3.03
CA PRO A 157 -12.98 19.70 -4.39
C PRO A 157 -13.59 18.30 -4.58
N SER A 158 -13.26 17.35 -3.70
CA SER A 158 -13.53 15.92 -3.84
C SER A 158 -15.01 15.50 -3.73
N SER A 159 -15.79 16.19 -2.91
CA SER A 159 -17.21 15.83 -2.69
C SER A 159 -18.10 16.20 -3.88
N SER A 160 -17.71 17.24 -4.61
CA SER A 160 -18.48 17.78 -5.74
C SER A 160 -18.22 16.99 -7.03
N SER A 161 -16.97 16.56 -7.24
CA SER A 161 -16.55 15.78 -8.41
C SER A 161 -17.10 14.35 -8.36
N SER A 162 -17.10 13.71 -7.19
CA SER A 162 -17.71 12.38 -6.98
C SER A 162 -19.22 12.37 -7.26
N PHE A 163 -19.96 13.39 -6.81
CA PHE A 163 -21.40 13.52 -7.10
C PHE A 163 -21.66 13.69 -8.61
N LEU A 164 -20.90 14.57 -9.28
CA LEU A 164 -21.01 14.75 -10.73
C LEU A 164 -20.61 13.48 -11.49
N LEU A 165 -19.61 12.75 -11.01
CA LEU A 165 -19.14 11.52 -11.62
C LEU A 165 -20.19 10.41 -11.54
N ALA A 166 -20.82 10.21 -10.38
CA ALA A 166 -21.89 9.22 -10.20
C ALA A 166 -23.03 9.41 -11.22
N LYS A 167 -23.39 10.66 -11.49
CA LYS A 167 -24.36 11.00 -12.55
C LYS A 167 -23.80 10.80 -13.94
N ALA A 168 -22.56 11.20 -14.19
CA ALA A 168 -21.91 11.02 -15.48
C ALA A 168 -21.89 9.55 -15.92
N VAL A 169 -21.60 8.62 -14.99
CA VAL A 169 -21.47 7.18 -15.29
C VAL A 169 -22.79 6.40 -15.26
N SER A 170 -23.92 7.05 -14.96
CA SER A 170 -25.24 6.40 -14.88
C SER A 170 -25.67 5.72 -16.18
N VAL A 171 -25.26 6.27 -17.33
CA VAL A 171 -25.59 5.76 -18.68
C VAL A 171 -24.43 4.94 -19.28
N CYS A 172 -23.32 4.78 -18.56
CA CYS A 172 -22.13 4.09 -19.08
C CYS A 172 -22.29 2.55 -19.05
N THR A 173 -21.74 1.89 -20.06
CA THR A 173 -21.62 0.43 -20.09
C THR A 173 -20.60 -0.07 -19.07
N PRO A 174 -20.63 -1.35 -18.68
CA PRO A 174 -19.61 -1.92 -17.79
C PRO A 174 -18.18 -1.74 -18.31
N SER A 175 -17.96 -1.87 -19.62
CA SER A 175 -16.65 -1.64 -20.25
C SER A 175 -16.20 -0.18 -20.13
N GLN A 176 -17.09 0.78 -20.32
CA GLN A 176 -16.77 2.20 -20.14
C GLN A 176 -16.42 2.51 -18.69
N LYS A 177 -17.15 1.93 -17.73
CA LYS A 177 -16.85 2.09 -16.30
C LYS A 177 -15.48 1.50 -15.93
N ALA A 178 -15.11 0.36 -16.50
CA ALA A 178 -13.78 -0.23 -16.35
C ALA A 178 -12.67 0.68 -16.89
N ASP A 179 -12.85 1.27 -18.06
CA ASP A 179 -11.88 2.21 -18.66
C ASP A 179 -11.72 3.49 -17.81
N LEU A 180 -12.83 4.00 -17.28
CA LEU A 180 -12.84 5.14 -16.38
C LEU A 180 -12.15 4.83 -15.04
N LEU A 181 -12.39 3.65 -14.47
CA LEU A 181 -11.75 3.19 -13.24
C LEU A 181 -10.23 3.11 -13.40
N ARG A 182 -9.76 2.53 -14.52
CA ARG A 182 -8.33 2.48 -14.85
C ARG A 182 -7.73 3.88 -14.98
N SER A 183 -8.45 4.80 -15.61
CA SER A 183 -8.00 6.20 -15.73
C SER A 183 -7.92 6.90 -14.37
N ALA A 184 -8.94 6.76 -13.52
CA ALA A 184 -8.95 7.35 -12.18
C ALA A 184 -7.84 6.80 -11.29
N ALA A 185 -7.59 5.48 -11.35
CA ALA A 185 -6.49 4.83 -10.65
C ALA A 185 -5.12 5.35 -11.13
N GLN A 186 -4.92 5.47 -12.45
CA GLN A 186 -3.70 6.01 -13.04
C GLN A 186 -3.40 7.46 -12.59
N PHE A 187 -4.42 8.27 -12.35
CA PHE A 187 -4.25 9.63 -11.86
C PHE A 187 -4.18 9.76 -10.33
N GLY A 188 -4.39 8.65 -9.59
CA GLY A 188 -4.28 8.63 -8.14
C GLY A 188 -5.41 9.37 -7.42
N GLU A 189 -6.63 9.27 -7.95
CA GLU A 189 -7.80 9.99 -7.44
C GLU A 189 -8.71 9.05 -6.62
N SER A 190 -8.33 8.79 -5.37
CA SER A 190 -9.00 7.81 -4.49
C SER A 190 -10.53 8.02 -4.35
N ASP A 191 -10.99 9.27 -4.27
CA ASP A 191 -12.42 9.60 -4.18
C ASP A 191 -13.18 9.23 -5.46
N LEU A 192 -12.56 9.43 -6.63
CA LEU A 192 -13.15 9.07 -7.93
C LEU A 192 -13.11 7.56 -8.14
N VAL A 193 -12.04 6.89 -7.70
CA VAL A 193 -11.94 5.43 -7.67
C VAL A 193 -13.07 4.84 -6.83
N SER A 194 -13.30 5.36 -5.62
CA SER A 194 -14.42 4.93 -4.75
C SER A 194 -15.77 5.12 -5.45
N ALA A 195 -16.02 6.30 -6.02
CA ALA A 195 -17.28 6.59 -6.70
C ALA A 195 -17.54 5.69 -7.92
N LEU A 196 -16.49 5.27 -8.64
CA LEU A 196 -16.61 4.35 -9.78
C LEU A 196 -16.89 2.91 -9.33
N ILE A 197 -16.28 2.47 -8.23
CA ILE A 197 -16.57 1.16 -7.62
C ILE A 197 -18.01 1.12 -7.12
N ASP A 198 -18.47 2.16 -6.43
CA ASP A 198 -19.86 2.30 -5.98
C ASP A 198 -20.86 2.30 -7.16
N ALA A 199 -20.44 2.83 -8.32
CA ALA A 199 -21.21 2.80 -9.56
C ALA A 199 -21.18 1.43 -10.28
N GLY A 200 -20.52 0.41 -9.70
CA GLY A 200 -20.42 -0.95 -10.21
C GLY A 200 -19.36 -1.14 -11.28
N ALA A 201 -18.26 -0.36 -11.25
CA ALA A 201 -17.09 -0.65 -12.07
C ALA A 201 -16.42 -1.96 -11.63
N ASP A 202 -15.98 -2.76 -12.59
CA ASP A 202 -15.24 -3.98 -12.31
C ASP A 202 -13.83 -3.66 -11.81
N VAL A 203 -13.60 -3.96 -10.52
CA VAL A 203 -12.34 -3.72 -9.80
C VAL A 203 -11.18 -4.51 -10.41
N ASN A 204 -11.48 -5.67 -11.02
CA ASN A 204 -10.49 -6.59 -11.58
C ASN A 204 -10.44 -6.51 -13.12
N CYS A 205 -10.97 -5.43 -13.70
CA CYS A 205 -10.90 -5.24 -15.14
C CYS A 205 -9.45 -5.16 -15.64
N ARG A 206 -9.24 -5.52 -16.90
CA ARG A 206 -7.91 -5.52 -17.52
C ARG A 206 -7.90 -4.79 -18.85
N ASP A 207 -6.78 -4.12 -19.13
CA ASP A 207 -6.55 -3.44 -20.39
C ASP A 207 -5.92 -4.37 -21.46
N ASN A 208 -5.59 -3.80 -22.62
CA ASN A 208 -4.96 -4.53 -23.72
C ASN A 208 -3.53 -5.03 -23.39
N HIS A 209 -2.93 -4.54 -22.31
CA HIS A 209 -1.61 -4.93 -21.80
C HIS A 209 -1.72 -5.80 -20.55
N ASP A 210 -2.93 -6.29 -20.22
CA ASP A 210 -3.23 -7.11 -19.03
C ASP A 210 -2.99 -6.36 -17.70
N LEU A 211 -3.03 -5.03 -17.71
CA LEU A 211 -2.84 -4.18 -16.52
C LEU A 211 -4.16 -3.98 -15.76
N SER A 212 -4.11 -4.19 -14.44
CA SER A 212 -5.24 -3.99 -13.53
C SER A 212 -5.33 -2.53 -13.03
N PRO A 213 -6.52 -2.05 -12.60
CA PRO A 213 -6.66 -0.78 -11.88
C PRO A 213 -5.77 -0.71 -10.65
N LEU A 214 -5.63 -1.83 -9.93
CA LEU A 214 -4.73 -1.92 -8.79
C LEU A 214 -3.30 -1.59 -9.22
N TYR A 215 -2.79 -2.21 -10.28
CA TYR A 215 -1.47 -1.90 -10.82
C TYR A 215 -1.30 -0.42 -11.23
N LEU A 216 -2.34 0.23 -11.75
CA LEU A 216 -2.27 1.64 -12.14
C LEU A 216 -2.27 2.60 -10.93
N ALA A 217 -3.09 2.32 -9.91
CA ALA A 217 -3.12 3.07 -8.65
C ALA A 217 -1.78 3.00 -7.90
N VAL A 218 -1.14 1.85 -8.02
CA VAL A 218 0.11 1.56 -7.34
C VAL A 218 1.28 2.27 -8.08
N LEU A 219 1.23 2.38 -9.41
CA LEU A 219 2.17 3.18 -10.22
C LEU A 219 2.03 4.70 -10.02
N SER A 220 0.79 5.21 -9.91
CA SER A 220 0.58 6.60 -9.49
C SER A 220 1.06 6.82 -8.05
N GLY A 221 1.06 5.72 -7.29
CA GLY A 221 1.40 5.59 -5.89
C GLY A 221 0.48 6.40 -4.99
N ASP A 222 -0.76 6.59 -5.40
CA ASP A 222 -1.78 7.02 -4.45
C ASP A 222 -2.15 5.85 -3.54
N ALA A 223 -1.61 5.84 -2.32
CA ALA A 223 -1.91 4.84 -1.31
C ALA A 223 -3.42 4.80 -0.97
N GLY A 224 -4.15 5.91 -1.14
CA GLY A 224 -5.60 5.97 -0.96
C GLY A 224 -6.34 5.08 -1.97
N SER A 225 -6.06 5.27 -3.25
CA SER A 225 -6.63 4.45 -4.33
C SER A 225 -6.31 2.96 -4.16
N VAL A 226 -5.09 2.63 -3.72
CA VAL A 226 -4.68 1.24 -3.45
C VAL A 226 -5.52 0.63 -2.33
N ARG A 227 -5.69 1.33 -1.20
CA ARG A 227 -6.53 0.85 -0.09
C ARG A 227 -7.98 0.65 -0.52
N VAL A 228 -8.55 1.60 -1.26
CA VAL A 228 -9.92 1.52 -1.77
C VAL A 228 -10.09 0.29 -2.67
N LEU A 229 -9.18 0.07 -3.62
CA LEU A 229 -9.23 -1.08 -4.54
C LEU A 229 -9.09 -2.41 -3.78
N LEU A 230 -8.14 -2.52 -2.85
CA LEU A 230 -7.96 -3.71 -2.02
C LEU A 230 -9.20 -4.01 -1.17
N SER A 231 -9.78 -2.98 -0.54
CA SER A 231 -11.01 -3.12 0.26
C SER A 231 -12.22 -3.56 -0.57
N ALA A 232 -12.22 -3.23 -1.86
CA ALA A 232 -13.25 -3.64 -2.82
C ALA A 232 -13.01 -5.04 -3.41
N GLY A 233 -11.96 -5.75 -2.97
CA GLY A 233 -11.65 -7.11 -3.45
C GLY A 233 -10.83 -7.17 -4.73
N ALA A 234 -9.98 -6.17 -4.97
CA ALA A 234 -9.00 -6.23 -6.05
C ALA A 234 -8.06 -7.44 -5.84
N ALA A 235 -7.95 -8.27 -6.88
CA ALA A 235 -7.02 -9.39 -6.90
C ALA A 235 -5.59 -8.87 -7.04
N VAL A 236 -4.72 -9.33 -6.14
CA VAL A 236 -3.29 -9.06 -6.23
C VAL A 236 -2.68 -10.09 -7.18
N ASP A 237 -2.53 -9.72 -8.44
CA ASP A 237 -1.97 -10.59 -9.47
C ASP A 237 -0.44 -10.44 -9.63
N LEU A 238 0.14 -11.26 -10.51
CA LEU A 238 1.58 -11.22 -10.85
C LEU A 238 2.06 -9.85 -11.34
N SER A 239 1.18 -9.02 -11.93
CA SER A 239 1.53 -7.65 -12.33
C SER A 239 1.76 -6.75 -11.12
N VAL A 240 1.02 -6.98 -10.03
CA VAL A 240 1.25 -6.31 -8.74
C VAL A 240 2.50 -6.85 -8.03
N GLY A 241 2.86 -8.12 -8.25
CA GLY A 241 4.18 -8.64 -7.85
C GLY A 241 5.34 -7.86 -8.50
N ARG A 242 5.22 -7.57 -9.80
CA ARG A 242 6.16 -6.66 -10.52
C ARG A 242 6.10 -5.22 -9.99
N PHE A 243 4.97 -4.80 -9.44
CA PHE A 243 4.91 -3.49 -8.79
C PHE A 243 5.74 -3.45 -7.51
N LEU A 244 5.74 -4.46 -6.65
CA LEU A 244 6.57 -4.41 -5.43
C LEU A 244 8.03 -4.12 -5.76
N HIS A 245 8.50 -4.66 -6.88
CA HIS A 245 9.82 -4.37 -7.43
C HIS A 245 10.02 -2.90 -7.82
N SER A 246 8.99 -2.28 -8.40
CA SER A 246 9.00 -0.86 -8.79
C SER A 246 8.80 0.07 -7.59
N ALA A 247 7.96 -0.31 -6.62
CA ALA A 247 7.68 0.43 -5.40
C ALA A 247 8.90 0.53 -4.48
N GLU A 248 9.64 -0.56 -4.35
CA GLU A 248 10.90 -0.62 -3.62
C GLU A 248 11.97 0.25 -4.27
N SER A 249 12.06 0.22 -5.61
CA SER A 249 12.95 1.11 -6.38
C SER A 249 12.62 2.60 -6.16
N LEU A 250 11.32 2.92 -6.01
CA LEU A 250 10.83 4.28 -5.76
C LEU A 250 10.75 4.65 -4.26
N ARG A 251 11.13 3.74 -3.35
CA ARG A 251 11.08 3.90 -1.87
C ARG A 251 9.72 4.32 -1.32
N ARG A 252 8.63 3.89 -1.95
CA ARG A 252 7.26 4.26 -1.59
C ARG A 252 6.65 3.32 -0.55
N LEU A 253 7.16 3.43 0.69
CA LEU A 253 6.70 2.65 1.84
C LEU A 253 5.22 2.92 2.20
N ASP A 254 4.72 4.11 1.88
CA ASP A 254 3.33 4.52 2.03
C ASP A 254 2.38 3.60 1.24
N VAL A 255 2.73 3.30 -0.01
CA VAL A 255 1.95 2.41 -0.87
C VAL A 255 2.11 0.96 -0.44
N LEU A 256 3.31 0.53 -0.04
CA LEU A 256 3.53 -0.81 0.49
C LEU A 256 2.72 -1.07 1.76
N SER A 257 2.60 -0.08 2.65
CA SER A 257 1.80 -0.19 3.88
C SER A 257 0.31 -0.41 3.63
N ALA A 258 -0.19 -0.09 2.43
CA ALA A 258 -1.59 -0.33 2.07
C ALA A 258 -1.92 -1.82 1.89
N PHE A 259 -0.91 -2.68 1.69
CA PHE A 259 -1.07 -4.13 1.52
C PHE A 259 -1.05 -4.93 2.83
N VAL A 260 -0.75 -4.29 3.97
CA VAL A 260 -0.61 -4.95 5.28
C VAL A 260 -1.89 -5.62 5.76
N ASP A 261 -3.05 -5.08 5.37
CA ASP A 261 -4.35 -5.58 5.82
C ASP A 261 -4.94 -6.64 4.86
N SER A 262 -4.21 -7.03 3.81
CA SER A 262 -4.69 -8.02 2.84
C SER A 262 -4.09 -9.41 3.09
N ASP A 263 -4.86 -10.29 3.74
CA ASP A 263 -4.56 -11.74 3.89
C ASP A 263 -4.50 -12.50 2.53
N LEU A 264 -4.59 -11.79 1.41
CA LEU A 264 -4.69 -12.33 0.06
C LEU A 264 -3.36 -12.30 -0.72
N PHE A 265 -2.29 -11.75 -0.14
CA PHE A 265 -1.05 -11.53 -0.86
C PHE A 265 -0.02 -12.65 -0.65
N ASP A 266 0.20 -13.48 -1.68
CA ASP A 266 1.31 -14.44 -1.70
C ASP A 266 2.63 -13.74 -2.08
N VAL A 267 3.32 -13.21 -1.06
CA VAL A 267 4.63 -12.56 -1.19
C VAL A 267 5.72 -13.49 -1.77
N ASN A 268 5.57 -14.81 -1.61
CA ASN A 268 6.55 -15.79 -2.10
C ASN A 268 6.32 -16.16 -3.57
N GLY A 269 5.08 -16.03 -4.05
CA GLY A 269 4.68 -16.22 -5.45
C GLY A 269 4.93 -15.00 -6.35
N ALA A 270 5.13 -13.83 -5.77
CA ALA A 270 5.39 -12.56 -6.46
C ALA A 270 6.82 -12.45 -7.03
N MET A 271 7.19 -13.34 -7.95
CA MET A 271 8.55 -13.42 -8.50
C MET A 271 8.74 -12.63 -9.80
N ASP A 272 9.93 -12.05 -10.02
CA ASP A 272 10.32 -11.47 -11.32
C ASP A 272 10.77 -12.54 -12.33
N SER A 273 11.23 -12.09 -13.50
CA SER A 273 11.77 -12.98 -14.55
C SER A 273 13.03 -13.76 -14.12
N LEU A 274 13.68 -13.36 -13.03
CA LEU A 274 14.85 -14.02 -12.44
C LEU A 274 14.46 -14.91 -11.24
N GLY A 275 13.17 -15.05 -10.93
CA GLY A 275 12.68 -15.79 -9.77
C GLY A 275 12.88 -15.06 -8.44
N ARG A 276 13.22 -13.76 -8.47
CA ARG A 276 13.45 -12.96 -7.27
C ARG A 276 12.10 -12.53 -6.69
N THR A 277 11.93 -12.74 -5.39
CA THR A 277 10.78 -12.25 -4.62
C THR A 277 10.99 -10.79 -4.20
N PRO A 278 9.96 -10.11 -3.64
CA PRO A 278 10.13 -8.76 -3.08
C PRO A 278 11.23 -8.68 -2.03
N LEU A 279 11.41 -9.73 -1.20
CA LEU A 279 12.53 -9.81 -0.26
C LEU A 279 13.90 -9.72 -0.92
N HIS A 280 14.09 -10.36 -2.08
CA HIS A 280 15.35 -10.28 -2.80
C HIS A 280 15.62 -8.85 -3.26
N LEU A 281 14.60 -8.15 -3.78
CA LEU A 281 14.78 -6.79 -4.27
C LEU A 281 14.93 -5.78 -3.15
N SER A 282 14.20 -5.94 -2.06
CA SER A 282 14.39 -5.18 -0.82
C SER A 282 15.84 -5.31 -0.34
N ALA A 283 16.41 -6.51 -0.44
CA ALA A 283 17.81 -6.77 -0.11
C ALA A 283 18.78 -6.14 -1.13
N VAL A 284 18.50 -6.21 -2.44
CA VAL A 284 19.29 -5.53 -3.50
C VAL A 284 19.35 -4.02 -3.29
N HIS A 285 18.29 -3.39 -2.79
CA HIS A 285 18.25 -1.93 -2.57
C HIS A 285 18.64 -1.53 -1.14
N GLY A 286 18.87 -2.50 -0.24
CA GLY A 286 19.23 -2.27 1.16
C GLY A 286 18.10 -1.67 2.01
N ASN A 287 16.84 -1.86 1.63
CA ASN A 287 15.70 -1.26 2.31
C ASN A 287 15.20 -2.14 3.47
N VAL A 288 15.68 -1.86 4.69
CA VAL A 288 15.37 -2.63 5.90
C VAL A 288 13.87 -2.57 6.27
N ASP A 289 13.21 -1.45 6.04
CA ASP A 289 11.78 -1.30 6.34
C ASP A 289 10.93 -2.17 5.41
N ALA A 290 11.29 -2.21 4.12
CA ALA A 290 10.64 -3.09 3.15
C ALA A 290 10.94 -4.58 3.44
N LEU A 291 12.17 -4.92 3.88
CA LEU A 291 12.49 -6.28 4.36
C LEU A 291 11.59 -6.69 5.53
N ARG A 292 11.47 -5.83 6.55
CA ARG A 292 10.61 -6.07 7.72
C ARG A 292 9.15 -6.28 7.30
N LEU A 293 8.66 -5.46 6.38
CA LEU A 293 7.29 -5.54 5.89
C LEU A 293 7.04 -6.85 5.12
N CYS A 294 7.94 -7.24 4.21
CA CYS A 294 7.81 -8.48 3.46
C CYS A 294 7.85 -9.72 4.37
N ILE A 295 8.66 -9.72 5.43
CA ILE A 295 8.66 -10.78 6.44
C ILE A 295 7.33 -10.80 7.20
N SER A 296 6.76 -9.64 7.53
CA SER A 296 5.45 -9.57 8.20
C SER A 296 4.31 -10.17 7.37
N TRP A 297 4.44 -10.17 6.04
CA TRP A 297 3.53 -10.83 5.10
C TRP A 297 3.79 -12.34 4.92
N GLY A 298 4.73 -12.93 5.68
CA GLY A 298 5.08 -14.34 5.56
C GLY A 298 6.12 -14.65 4.47
N GLY A 299 6.93 -13.65 4.11
CA GLY A 299 8.03 -13.83 3.16
C GLY A 299 9.09 -14.79 3.68
N ASP A 300 9.47 -15.76 2.85
CA ASP A 300 10.52 -16.72 3.16
C ASP A 300 11.91 -16.07 2.95
N VAL A 301 12.61 -15.88 4.06
CA VAL A 301 13.91 -15.21 4.14
C VAL A 301 15.07 -16.02 3.53
N ASP A 302 14.90 -17.33 3.38
CA ASP A 302 15.91 -18.24 2.83
C ASP A 302 15.54 -18.70 1.40
N ARG A 303 14.44 -18.19 0.85
CA ARG A 303 14.00 -18.54 -0.50
C ARG A 303 15.06 -18.16 -1.52
N VAL A 304 15.28 -19.04 -2.50
CA VAL A 304 16.28 -18.85 -3.54
C VAL A 304 15.67 -18.43 -4.88
N ASP A 305 16.36 -17.56 -5.60
CA ASP A 305 16.05 -17.18 -6.98
C ASP A 305 16.50 -18.25 -8.01
N LEU A 306 16.37 -17.95 -9.31
CA LEU A 306 16.78 -18.88 -10.38
C LEU A 306 18.29 -19.17 -10.41
N ASN A 307 19.13 -18.35 -9.77
CA ASN A 307 20.57 -18.56 -9.66
C ASN A 307 20.96 -19.23 -8.33
N GLY A 308 19.99 -19.55 -7.48
CA GLY A 308 20.26 -20.08 -6.14
C GLY A 308 20.63 -18.98 -5.12
N TRP A 309 20.41 -17.71 -5.44
CA TRP A 309 20.71 -16.61 -4.54
C TRP A 309 19.56 -16.43 -3.55
N THR A 310 19.90 -16.22 -2.29
CA THR A 310 18.95 -15.80 -1.25
C THR A 310 18.95 -14.27 -1.12
N PRO A 311 17.98 -13.66 -0.43
CA PRO A 311 18.02 -12.23 -0.11
C PRO A 311 19.35 -11.81 0.55
N LEU A 312 19.93 -12.66 1.40
CA LEU A 312 21.22 -12.38 2.03
C LEU A 312 22.37 -12.30 1.00
N HIS A 313 22.37 -13.15 -0.02
CA HIS A 313 23.33 -13.07 -1.12
C HIS A 313 23.20 -11.73 -1.88
N CYS A 314 21.97 -11.29 -2.14
CA CYS A 314 21.71 -10.01 -2.79
C CYS A 314 22.23 -8.82 -1.95
N ALA A 315 21.86 -8.74 -0.67
CA ALA A 315 22.31 -7.66 0.21
C ALA A 315 23.85 -7.62 0.38
N ALA A 316 24.48 -8.80 0.41
CA ALA A 316 25.93 -8.90 0.52
C ALA A 316 26.66 -8.51 -0.78
N ALA A 317 26.11 -8.90 -1.94
CA ALA A 317 26.67 -8.55 -3.24
C ALA A 317 26.59 -7.05 -3.55
N GLU A 318 25.59 -6.35 -3.00
CA GLU A 318 25.36 -4.90 -3.18
C GLU A 318 25.93 -4.04 -2.03
N GLY A 319 26.49 -4.66 -0.97
CA GLY A 319 27.21 -3.92 0.07
C GLY A 319 26.32 -3.32 1.17
N HIS A 320 25.08 -3.78 1.34
CA HIS A 320 24.13 -3.15 2.26
C HIS A 320 24.21 -3.69 3.69
N LEU A 321 25.05 -3.07 4.53
CA LEU A 321 25.31 -3.53 5.92
C LEU A 321 24.04 -3.66 6.76
N GLY A 322 23.18 -2.64 6.78
CA GLY A 322 21.94 -2.69 7.57
C GLY A 322 20.97 -3.79 7.13
N ALA A 323 20.92 -4.10 5.83
CA ALA A 323 20.13 -5.20 5.31
C ALA A 323 20.77 -6.56 5.63
N VAL A 324 22.10 -6.66 5.55
CA VAL A 324 22.86 -7.86 5.96
C VAL A 324 22.65 -8.16 7.44
N ASP A 325 22.80 -7.18 8.32
CA ASP A 325 22.60 -7.34 9.77
C ASP A 325 21.16 -7.76 10.10
N PHE A 326 20.19 -7.12 9.45
CA PHE A 326 18.78 -7.49 9.60
C PHE A 326 18.51 -8.92 9.13
N LEU A 327 18.97 -9.30 7.94
CA LEU A 327 18.78 -10.64 7.37
C LEU A 327 19.50 -11.71 8.19
N LEU A 328 20.70 -11.44 8.69
CA LEU A 328 21.43 -12.36 9.57
C LEU A 328 20.70 -12.62 10.89
N ALA A 329 19.95 -11.64 11.39
CA ALA A 329 19.16 -11.79 12.61
C ALA A 329 17.93 -12.69 12.44
N VAL A 330 17.43 -12.86 11.20
CA VAL A 330 16.17 -13.56 10.90
C VAL A 330 16.33 -14.80 10.02
N CYS A 331 17.45 -14.98 9.32
CA CYS A 331 17.67 -16.12 8.41
C CYS A 331 17.83 -17.44 9.17
N ASN A 332 17.35 -18.55 8.59
CA ASN A 332 17.56 -19.89 9.12
C ASN A 332 18.82 -20.54 8.53
N THR A 333 19.24 -20.13 7.33
CA THR A 333 20.36 -20.74 6.60
C THR A 333 21.47 -19.74 6.25
N LYS A 334 22.24 -19.35 7.26
CA LYS A 334 23.36 -18.40 7.15
C LYS A 334 24.42 -18.76 6.07
N TYR A 335 24.57 -20.05 5.76
CA TYR A 335 25.59 -20.57 4.83
C TYR A 335 25.02 -21.13 3.54
N ALA A 336 23.86 -20.61 3.12
CA ALA A 336 23.35 -20.91 1.79
C ALA A 336 24.45 -20.62 0.74
N VAL A 337 24.47 -21.45 -0.30
CA VAL A 337 25.39 -21.30 -1.44
C VAL A 337 24.59 -21.13 -2.71
N THR A 338 25.07 -20.26 -3.59
CA THR A 338 24.52 -20.09 -4.93
C THR A 338 24.75 -21.32 -5.80
N ARG A 339 24.17 -21.37 -7.01
CA ARG A 339 24.49 -22.42 -7.99
C ARG A 339 25.97 -22.49 -8.37
N ASP A 340 26.70 -21.38 -8.23
CA ASP A 340 28.15 -21.31 -8.44
C ASP A 340 28.96 -21.75 -7.21
N GLY A 341 28.29 -22.19 -6.14
CA GLY A 341 28.93 -22.61 -4.89
C GLY A 341 29.45 -21.44 -4.03
N LYS A 342 29.03 -20.21 -4.32
CA LYS A 342 29.47 -19.01 -3.59
C LYS A 342 28.57 -18.74 -2.41
N THR A 343 29.16 -18.37 -1.27
CA THR A 343 28.43 -17.85 -0.11
C THR A 343 28.25 -16.34 -0.22
N ALA A 344 27.32 -15.77 0.55
CA ALA A 344 27.14 -14.31 0.64
C ALA A 344 28.45 -13.58 0.99
N HIS A 345 29.30 -14.18 1.81
CA HIS A 345 30.64 -13.66 2.12
C HIS A 345 31.55 -13.58 0.88
N MET A 346 31.59 -14.64 0.07
CA MET A 346 32.40 -14.67 -1.15
C MET A 346 31.91 -13.63 -2.17
N LEU A 347 30.60 -13.44 -2.29
CA LEU A 347 30.03 -12.41 -3.15
C LEU A 347 30.39 -10.99 -2.68
N ALA A 348 30.30 -10.71 -1.37
CA ALA A 348 30.72 -9.42 -0.83
C ALA A 348 32.22 -9.14 -1.08
N MET A 349 33.08 -10.18 -1.04
CA MET A 349 34.50 -10.05 -1.38
C MET A 349 34.72 -9.74 -2.87
N GLU A 350 34.02 -10.46 -3.75
CA GLU A 350 34.13 -10.27 -5.20
C GLU A 350 33.65 -8.89 -5.64
N SER A 351 32.60 -8.36 -5.01
CA SER A 351 32.09 -7.01 -5.23
C SER A 351 32.93 -5.91 -4.54
N GLY A 352 33.94 -6.26 -3.73
CA GLY A 352 34.80 -5.29 -3.03
C GLY A 352 34.18 -4.64 -1.79
N HIS A 353 33.11 -5.22 -1.23
CA HIS A 353 32.41 -4.69 -0.05
C HIS A 353 33.05 -5.16 1.26
N HIS A 354 34.27 -4.67 1.52
CA HIS A 354 35.08 -5.07 2.67
C HIS A 354 34.49 -4.67 4.03
N HIS A 355 33.60 -3.68 4.09
CA HIS A 355 32.91 -3.27 5.32
C HIS A 355 31.87 -4.28 5.80
N LEU A 356 31.43 -5.22 4.93
CA LEU A 356 30.54 -6.32 5.31
C LEU A 356 31.28 -7.52 5.91
N MET A 357 32.61 -7.50 5.88
CA MET A 357 33.43 -8.63 6.33
C MET A 357 33.23 -8.88 7.82
N ASP A 358 33.02 -7.83 8.59
CA ASP A 358 32.78 -7.94 10.02
C ASP A 358 31.46 -8.70 10.26
N ALA A 359 30.34 -8.23 9.72
CA ALA A 359 29.04 -8.90 9.86
C ALA A 359 29.02 -10.35 9.35
N LEU A 360 29.59 -10.62 8.17
CA LEU A 360 29.52 -11.92 7.50
C LEU A 360 30.54 -12.95 8.02
N CYS A 361 31.63 -12.52 8.66
CA CYS A 361 32.75 -13.39 9.04
C CYS A 361 33.09 -13.41 10.55
N LEU A 362 32.76 -12.37 11.33
CA LEU A 362 33.17 -12.30 12.74
C LEU A 362 32.57 -13.39 13.60
N ALA A 363 31.28 -13.72 13.40
CA ALA A 363 30.65 -14.76 14.20
C ALA A 363 31.39 -16.09 14.05
N ASP A 364 31.79 -16.47 12.84
CA ASP A 364 32.45 -17.76 12.60
C ASP A 364 33.90 -17.76 13.08
N LYS A 365 34.58 -16.63 12.90
CA LYS A 365 35.92 -16.38 13.45
C LYS A 365 35.89 -16.42 14.98
N LEU A 366 34.87 -15.84 15.61
CA LEU A 366 34.63 -15.86 17.04
C LEU A 366 34.37 -17.29 17.52
N HIS A 367 33.49 -18.06 16.87
CA HIS A 367 33.24 -19.46 17.20
C HIS A 367 34.50 -20.32 17.09
N ARG A 368 35.31 -20.11 16.04
CA ARG A 368 36.56 -20.84 15.86
C ARG A 368 37.61 -20.44 16.90
N ALA A 369 37.78 -19.15 17.15
CA ALA A 369 38.69 -18.62 18.16
C ALA A 369 38.29 -19.09 19.56
N ALA A 370 36.99 -19.13 19.87
CA ALA A 370 36.47 -19.56 21.16
C ALA A 370 36.76 -21.04 21.49
N GLY A 371 36.92 -21.89 20.47
CA GLY A 371 37.30 -23.29 20.65
C GLY A 371 38.81 -23.56 20.62
N GLN A 372 39.63 -22.61 20.18
CA GLN A 372 41.09 -22.77 20.03
C GLN A 372 41.83 -22.56 21.35
N ASP A 373 42.96 -23.27 21.52
CA ASP A 373 43.81 -23.09 22.69
C ASP A 373 44.55 -21.75 22.65
N GLY A 374 44.64 -21.06 23.80
CA GLY A 374 45.38 -19.80 23.94
C GLY A 374 44.89 -18.60 23.11
N ASN A 375 43.81 -18.72 22.33
CA ASN A 375 43.34 -17.65 21.44
C ASN A 375 42.36 -16.65 22.10
N VAL A 376 42.61 -16.30 23.36
CA VAL A 376 41.82 -15.27 24.07
C VAL A 376 41.99 -13.91 23.40
N HIS A 377 43.17 -13.63 22.83
CA HIS A 377 43.43 -12.39 22.10
C HIS A 377 42.55 -12.27 20.85
N GLY A 378 42.42 -13.32 20.03
CA GLY A 378 41.55 -13.30 18.86
C GLY A 378 40.08 -13.13 19.25
N VAL A 379 39.63 -13.81 20.32
CA VAL A 379 38.26 -13.61 20.86
C VAL A 379 38.05 -12.14 21.27
N LYS A 380 38.98 -11.54 22.00
CA LYS A 380 38.91 -10.12 22.41
C LYS A 380 38.88 -9.17 21.22
N GLU A 381 39.73 -9.42 20.23
CA GLU A 381 39.82 -8.63 19.01
C GLU A 381 38.52 -8.69 18.20
N TYR A 382 37.96 -9.89 18.00
CA TYR A 382 36.69 -10.06 17.28
C TYR A 382 35.51 -9.43 18.04
N VAL A 383 35.47 -9.54 19.37
CA VAL A 383 34.43 -8.85 20.16
C VAL A 383 34.59 -7.33 20.09
N ALA A 384 35.83 -6.81 20.12
CA ALA A 384 36.10 -5.38 19.96
C ALA A 384 35.75 -4.85 18.54
N GLN A 385 35.85 -5.72 17.52
CA GLN A 385 35.41 -5.45 16.14
C GLN A 385 33.89 -5.57 15.96
N GLY A 386 33.12 -5.85 17.03
CA GLY A 386 31.65 -5.88 17.01
C GLY A 386 31.02 -7.26 16.83
N ALA A 387 31.76 -8.36 17.07
CA ALA A 387 31.20 -9.70 16.96
C ALA A 387 30.11 -9.91 18.01
N SER A 388 28.94 -10.37 17.58
CA SER A 388 27.89 -10.78 18.51
C SER A 388 28.36 -11.96 19.37
N VAL A 389 28.45 -11.71 20.68
CA VAL A 389 28.88 -12.68 21.70
C VAL A 389 27.96 -13.90 21.80
N ASP A 390 26.69 -13.73 21.39
CA ASP A 390 25.64 -14.76 21.40
C ASP A 390 25.28 -15.24 19.99
N SER A 391 26.12 -14.95 18.99
CA SER A 391 25.91 -15.47 17.63
C SER A 391 25.75 -17.00 17.64
N ARG A 392 24.88 -17.55 16.79
CA ARG A 392 24.62 -19.00 16.73
C ARG A 392 25.17 -19.60 15.45
N ASP A 393 25.78 -20.78 15.55
CA ASP A 393 26.21 -21.58 14.39
C ASP A 393 25.11 -22.54 13.89
N GLN A 394 25.43 -23.38 12.91
CA GLN A 394 24.49 -24.32 12.28
C GLN A 394 23.87 -25.34 13.26
N ASN A 395 24.51 -25.58 14.40
CA ASN A 395 24.02 -26.50 15.45
C ASN A 395 23.30 -25.74 16.57
N GLY A 396 23.09 -24.43 16.41
CA GLY A 396 22.56 -23.56 17.44
C GLY A 396 23.58 -23.25 18.55
N TRP A 397 24.86 -23.59 18.35
CA TRP A 397 25.87 -23.32 19.36
C TRP A 397 26.24 -21.85 19.36
N THR A 398 26.45 -21.31 20.56
CA THR A 398 27.06 -19.99 20.76
C THR A 398 28.58 -20.12 20.93
N PRO A 399 29.36 -19.03 20.84
CA PRO A 399 30.77 -19.04 21.22
C PRO A 399 30.98 -19.60 22.63
N LEU A 400 30.04 -19.36 23.54
CA LEU A 400 30.05 -19.90 24.91
C LEU A 400 29.92 -21.43 24.94
N HIS A 401 29.03 -22.03 24.13
CA HIS A 401 28.94 -23.49 23.98
C HIS A 401 30.27 -24.09 23.50
N ARG A 402 30.89 -23.48 22.48
CA ARG A 402 32.15 -23.98 21.92
C ARG A 402 33.30 -23.86 22.93
N ALA A 403 33.39 -22.74 23.65
CA ALA A 403 34.39 -22.53 24.70
C ALA A 403 34.20 -23.49 25.88
N ALA A 404 32.94 -23.74 26.26
CA ALA A 404 32.58 -24.65 27.34
C ALA A 404 32.91 -26.12 27.02
N PHE A 405 32.52 -26.58 25.83
CA PHE A 405 32.82 -27.92 25.33
C PHE A 405 34.33 -28.18 25.16
N LYS A 406 35.12 -27.13 24.89
CA LYS A 406 36.60 -27.23 24.74
C LYS A 406 37.37 -26.90 26.02
N GLY A 407 36.69 -26.59 27.13
CA GLY A 407 37.32 -26.37 28.43
C GLY A 407 38.10 -25.05 28.54
N ARG A 408 37.76 -24.03 27.73
CA ARG A 408 38.49 -22.77 27.63
C ARG A 408 38.02 -21.76 28.68
N ALA A 409 38.42 -21.94 29.93
CA ALA A 409 37.97 -21.11 31.06
C ALA A 409 38.16 -19.60 30.85
N ASP A 410 39.30 -19.18 30.32
CA ASP A 410 39.60 -17.75 30.10
C ASP A 410 38.69 -17.10 29.05
N VAL A 411 38.35 -17.85 28.00
CA VAL A 411 37.41 -17.42 26.94
C VAL A 411 35.99 -17.37 27.50
N VAL A 412 35.59 -18.38 28.27
CA VAL A 412 34.28 -18.41 28.93
C VAL A 412 34.13 -17.20 29.86
N GLN A 413 35.14 -16.93 30.69
CA GLN A 413 35.13 -15.77 31.57
C GLN A 413 34.99 -14.46 30.79
N PHE A 414 35.79 -14.28 29.73
CA PHE A 414 35.72 -13.08 28.91
C PHE A 414 34.35 -12.90 28.23
N LEU A 415 33.79 -13.95 27.63
CA LEU A 415 32.47 -13.89 26.98
C LEU A 415 31.37 -13.52 27.99
N LEU A 416 31.40 -14.08 29.19
CA LEU A 416 30.45 -13.73 30.25
C LEU A 416 30.63 -12.29 30.75
N ASP A 417 31.87 -11.81 30.85
CA ASP A 417 32.16 -10.42 31.22
C ASP A 417 31.69 -9.43 30.13
N GLN A 418 31.56 -9.88 28.88
CA GLN A 418 30.97 -9.13 27.76
C GLN A 418 29.45 -9.34 27.61
N GLY A 419 28.80 -9.98 28.59
CA GLY A 419 27.34 -10.12 28.65
C GLY A 419 26.75 -11.30 27.87
N ALA A 420 27.55 -12.30 27.50
CA ALA A 420 27.03 -13.51 26.87
C ALA A 420 25.96 -14.19 27.73
N GLN A 421 24.92 -14.71 27.08
CA GLN A 421 23.86 -15.45 27.75
C GLN A 421 24.41 -16.72 28.40
N LEU A 422 24.04 -16.96 29.67
CA LEU A 422 24.53 -18.08 30.47
C LEU A 422 23.91 -19.43 30.07
N ASP A 423 22.60 -19.44 29.81
CA ASP A 423 21.81 -20.65 29.56
C ASP A 423 21.14 -20.68 28.16
N PRO A 424 21.82 -20.30 27.05
CA PRO A 424 21.26 -20.50 25.72
C PRO A 424 21.14 -22.00 25.44
N LEU A 425 20.01 -22.43 24.88
CA LEU A 425 19.83 -23.82 24.44
C LEU A 425 20.34 -23.98 23.01
N ASP A 426 21.08 -25.03 22.70
CA ASP A 426 21.40 -25.42 21.32
C ASP A 426 20.24 -26.15 20.63
N ASN A 427 20.42 -26.58 19.37
CA ASN A 427 19.38 -27.26 18.61
C ASN A 427 19.01 -28.65 19.17
N ALA A 428 19.86 -29.22 20.04
CA ALA A 428 19.62 -30.48 20.74
C ALA A 428 19.13 -30.26 22.20
N GLY A 429 18.91 -29.00 22.61
CA GLY A 429 18.43 -28.64 23.93
C GLY A 429 19.51 -28.63 25.03
N TYR A 430 20.79 -28.68 24.68
CA TYR A 430 21.89 -28.59 25.63
C TYR A 430 22.25 -27.14 25.94
N THR A 431 22.62 -26.87 27.20
CA THR A 431 23.21 -25.59 27.62
C THR A 431 24.74 -25.65 27.54
N PRO A 432 25.45 -24.50 27.59
CA PRO A 432 26.91 -24.49 27.70
C PRO A 432 27.41 -25.27 28.92
N LEU A 433 26.66 -25.28 30.03
CA LEU A 433 26.97 -26.05 31.23
C LEU A 433 26.91 -27.56 30.95
N ASP A 434 25.88 -28.02 30.24
CA ASP A 434 25.75 -29.43 29.87
C ASP A 434 26.89 -29.86 28.95
N CYS A 435 27.27 -29.02 27.98
CA CYS A 435 28.42 -29.27 27.11
C CYS A 435 29.75 -29.38 27.89
N ALA A 436 29.98 -28.52 28.89
CA ALA A 436 31.16 -28.60 29.75
C ALA A 436 31.17 -29.85 30.63
N ALA A 437 29.99 -30.26 31.13
CA ALA A 437 29.83 -31.47 31.94
C ALA A 437 30.06 -32.74 31.11
N GLU A 438 29.49 -32.82 29.90
CA GLU A 438 29.66 -33.94 28.97
C GLU A 438 31.14 -34.10 28.56
N ALA A 439 31.83 -32.99 28.28
CA ALA A 439 33.25 -33.00 27.94
C ALA A 439 34.18 -33.23 29.15
N GLY A 440 33.66 -33.29 30.38
CA GLY A 440 34.44 -33.52 31.60
C GLY A 440 35.25 -32.30 32.09
N HIS A 441 34.95 -31.09 31.60
CA HIS A 441 35.66 -29.86 31.95
C HIS A 441 35.15 -29.25 33.25
N THR A 442 35.45 -29.92 34.37
CA THR A 442 34.97 -29.57 35.72
C THR A 442 35.26 -28.13 36.16
N HIS A 443 36.39 -27.54 35.72
CA HIS A 443 36.73 -26.16 36.06
C HIS A 443 35.81 -25.14 35.37
N VAL A 444 35.46 -25.38 34.10
CA VAL A 444 34.54 -24.52 33.35
C VAL A 444 33.10 -24.69 33.83
N ALA A 445 32.68 -25.93 34.13
CA ALA A 445 31.37 -26.19 34.71
C ALA A 445 31.20 -25.46 36.06
N LYS A 446 32.22 -25.47 36.92
CA LYS A 446 32.23 -24.69 38.17
C LYS A 446 32.12 -23.19 37.90
N LEU A 447 32.86 -22.66 36.92
CA LEU A 447 32.81 -21.24 36.58
C LEU A 447 31.42 -20.80 36.11
N LEU A 448 30.77 -21.59 35.25
CA LEU A 448 29.41 -21.34 34.78
C LEU A 448 28.39 -21.38 35.94
N ILE A 449 28.49 -22.37 36.83
CA ILE A 449 27.63 -22.46 38.04
C ILE A 449 27.84 -21.26 38.96
N CYS A 450 29.09 -20.85 39.21
CA CYS A 450 29.41 -19.68 40.03
C CYS A 450 28.85 -18.38 39.45
N ARG A 451 28.68 -18.31 38.12
CA ARG A 451 28.05 -17.17 37.42
C ARG A 451 26.52 -17.29 37.34
N GLY A 452 25.94 -18.35 37.89
CA GLY A 452 24.49 -18.52 38.02
C GLY A 452 23.83 -19.41 36.95
N ALA A 453 24.60 -20.12 36.14
CA ALA A 453 24.07 -21.04 35.12
C ALA A 453 23.21 -22.15 35.77
N ARG A 454 22.03 -22.42 35.17
CA ARG A 454 21.11 -23.44 35.66
C ARG A 454 21.24 -24.72 34.84
N ARG A 455 21.20 -25.87 35.51
CA ARG A 455 21.16 -27.16 34.82
C ARG A 455 19.82 -27.33 34.11
N ASN A 456 19.83 -27.65 32.82
CA ASN A 456 18.62 -27.97 32.09
C ASN A 456 18.11 -29.36 32.54
N SER A 457 16.86 -29.45 32.99
CA SER A 457 16.27 -30.66 33.60
C SER A 457 15.32 -31.40 32.67
N ASN A 458 15.57 -31.40 31.36
CA ASN A 458 14.74 -32.12 30.38
C ASN A 458 15.26 -33.55 30.13
N ASP A 459 15.53 -34.27 31.23
CA ASP A 459 16.04 -35.64 31.20
C ASP A 459 14.89 -36.65 31.07
N ASP A 460 14.27 -36.71 29.88
CA ASP A 460 13.33 -37.79 29.54
C ASP A 460 13.81 -38.69 28.38
N ASN A 461 14.94 -38.39 27.71
CA ASN A 461 15.33 -39.12 26.49
C ASN A 461 16.81 -39.54 26.34
N ASN A 462 17.68 -39.45 27.36
CA ASN A 462 19.07 -39.91 27.19
C ASN A 462 19.45 -41.12 28.07
N GLN A 463 19.20 -42.33 27.55
CA GLN A 463 19.73 -43.58 28.11
C GLN A 463 21.27 -43.71 28.08
N ALA A 464 22.05 -42.70 27.67
CA ALA A 464 23.51 -42.80 27.62
C ALA A 464 24.25 -42.47 28.93
N LEU A 465 23.60 -41.93 29.96
CA LEU A 465 24.24 -41.57 31.24
C LEU A 465 24.20 -42.64 32.33
N LYS A 466 23.79 -43.88 32.01
CA LYS A 466 23.95 -45.04 32.92
C LYS A 466 25.24 -45.86 32.71
N GLY A 467 26.08 -45.50 31.74
CA GLY A 467 27.24 -46.32 31.33
C GLY A 467 28.61 -45.88 31.82
N SER A 468 28.80 -44.62 32.23
CA SER A 468 30.09 -44.11 32.69
C SER A 468 30.00 -43.76 34.17
N THR A 469 30.57 -44.65 34.98
CA THR A 469 30.82 -44.46 36.41
C THR A 469 31.58 -43.17 36.69
N CYS A 470 30.88 -42.09 37.05
CA CYS A 470 31.42 -41.13 38.00
C CYS A 470 31.30 -41.76 39.39
N PRO A 471 32.39 -41.90 40.17
CA PRO A 471 32.28 -42.36 41.54
C PRO A 471 31.39 -41.37 42.31
N VAL A 472 30.38 -41.96 42.95
CA VAL A 472 29.45 -41.32 43.88
C VAL A 472 30.26 -40.49 44.88
N GLY A 473 30.23 -39.16 44.74
CA GLY A 473 31.01 -38.26 45.60
C GLY A 473 31.04 -36.78 45.18
N PHE A 474 30.58 -36.40 43.99
CA PHE A 474 30.73 -35.02 43.51
C PHE A 474 29.64 -34.03 44.01
N PHE A 475 28.52 -34.52 44.55
CA PHE A 475 27.40 -33.67 45.01
C PHE A 475 27.24 -33.55 46.53
N SER A 476 28.17 -34.07 47.34
CA SER A 476 28.04 -34.02 48.82
C SER A 476 28.78 -32.87 49.51
N SER A 477 29.27 -31.85 48.79
CA SER A 477 30.12 -30.80 49.41
C SER A 477 29.74 -29.35 49.09
N VAL A 478 28.48 -29.08 48.71
CA VAL A 478 28.00 -27.68 48.58
C VAL A 478 26.86 -27.33 49.54
N ASP A 479 26.24 -28.31 50.21
CA ASP A 479 25.33 -28.07 51.34
C ASP A 479 26.03 -28.32 52.68
N ARG A 480 26.87 -27.37 53.13
CA ARG A 480 27.21 -27.11 54.55
C ARG A 480 28.22 -25.96 54.66
N SER A 481 27.83 -24.75 54.31
CA SER A 481 28.43 -23.54 54.89
C SER A 481 27.51 -22.34 54.70
N SER A 482 26.34 -22.40 55.33
CA SER A 482 25.56 -21.22 55.71
C SER A 482 24.65 -21.56 56.89
N SER A 483 25.26 -21.64 58.06
CA SER A 483 24.56 -21.33 59.31
C SER A 483 25.49 -20.43 60.10
N LEU A 484 25.13 -19.13 60.13
CA LEU A 484 25.47 -18.24 61.22
C LEU A 484 25.05 -18.91 62.54
N ASP A 485 25.95 -18.97 63.51
CA ASP A 485 25.75 -18.45 64.87
C ASP A 485 26.99 -18.72 65.75
N GLU A 486 27.33 -17.70 66.54
CA GLU A 486 28.43 -17.49 67.52
C GLU A 486 29.83 -17.12 67.00
#